data_AF-A0A2T3LJU7-F1
#
_entry.id   AF-A0A2T3LJU7-F1
#
_cell.length_a   1.000
_cell.length_b   1.000
_cell.length_c   1.000
_cell.angle_alpha   90.00
_cell.angle_beta   90.00
_cell.angle_gamma   90.00
#
_symmetry.space_group_name_H-M   'P 1'
#
loop_
_entity.id
_entity.type
_entity.pdbx_description
1 polymer ?
#
loop_
_entity_poly.entity_id
_entity_poly.type
_entity_poly.pdbx_seq_one_letter_code
_entity_poly.pdbx_strand_id
1 'polypeptide(L)'
;MVMTKLIFFLIFILSGISIYSFVMLSVYIGFLMKKYDKGSYDSLYIMCIPVSPALIFGYMFNNKVISMYPQNKRWIFFFSRVLILISMIGFVMTLLGAYLFS
;
A
#
# COMPACT_ATOMS: atom_id res chain seq x y z
N MET A 1 -27.64 17.67 -8.38
CA MET A 1 -26.28 17.85 -8.91
C MET A 1 -25.25 18.36 -7.90
N VAL A 2 -25.57 19.28 -6.97
CA VAL A 2 -24.58 19.79 -6.00
C VAL A 2 -24.12 18.73 -5.00
N MET A 3 -25.06 17.92 -4.47
CA MET A 3 -24.73 16.87 -3.50
C MET A 3 -23.81 15.78 -4.08
N THR A 4 -24.03 15.38 -5.34
CA THR A 4 -23.21 14.38 -6.04
C THR A 4 -21.77 14.86 -6.23
N LYS A 5 -21.57 16.12 -6.62
CA LYS A 5 -20.22 16.73 -6.77
C LYS A 5 -19.45 16.77 -5.44
N LEU A 6 -20.15 17.02 -4.34
CA LEU A 6 -19.57 17.05 -2.98
C LEU A 6 -19.11 15.66 -2.54
N ILE A 7 -19.88 14.62 -2.85
CA ILE A 7 -19.53 13.22 -2.57
C ILE A 7 -18.28 12.81 -3.37
N PHE A 8 -18.21 13.13 -4.67
CA PHE A 8 -17.03 12.84 -5.49
C PHE A 8 -15.77 13.56 -4.99
N PHE A 9 -15.91 14.82 -4.55
CA PHE A 9 -14.78 15.58 -3.98
C PHE A 9 -14.27 14.97 -2.67
N LEU A 10 -15.17 14.52 -1.79
CA LEU A 10 -14.82 13.81 -0.57
C LEU A 10 -14.09 12.49 -0.85
N ILE A 11 -14.56 11.72 -1.84
CA ILE A 11 -13.92 10.48 -2.25
C ILE A 11 -12.52 10.73 -2.84
N PHE A 12 -12.36 11.81 -3.62
CA PHE A 12 -11.05 12.21 -4.14
C PHE A 12 -10.05 12.51 -3.01
N ILE A 13 -10.46 13.27 -1.99
CA ILE A 13 -9.60 13.55 -0.82
C ILE A 13 -9.25 12.25 -0.08
N LEU A 14 -10.22 11.37 0.17
CA LEU A 14 -9.99 10.08 0.83
C LEU A 14 -9.02 9.19 0.04
N SER A 15 -9.10 9.21 -1.30
CA SER A 15 -8.17 8.50 -2.17
C SER A 15 -6.76 9.06 -2.13
N GLY A 16 -6.60 10.38 -2.02
CA GLY A 16 -5.29 11.01 -1.85
C GLY A 16 -4.64 10.63 -0.52
N ILE A 17 -5.41 10.63 0.58
CA ILE A 17 -4.95 10.23 1.91
C ILE A 17 -4.53 8.75 1.93
N SER A 18 -5.28 7.89 1.25
CA SER A 18 -4.95 6.46 1.19
C SER A 18 -3.64 6.23 0.42
N ILE A 19 -3.45 6.86 -0.74
CA ILE A 19 -2.21 6.80 -1.52
C ILE A 19 -1.02 7.29 -0.70
N TYR A 20 -1.16 8.44 -0.03
CA TYR A 20 -0.11 8.97 0.85
C TYR A 20 0.26 8.00 1.98
N SER A 21 -0.76 7.41 2.62
CA SER A 21 -0.57 6.41 3.68
C SER A 21 0.17 5.17 3.16
N PHE A 22 -0.11 4.74 1.93
CA PHE A 22 0.60 3.63 1.29
C PHE A 22 2.07 3.96 1.01
N VAL A 23 2.37 5.16 0.54
CA VAL A 23 3.76 5.59 0.29
C VAL A 23 4.55 5.64 1.61
N MET A 24 3.95 6.15 2.69
CA MET A 24 4.62 6.17 3.99
C MET A 24 4.86 4.77 4.54
N LEU A 25 3.90 3.86 4.37
CA LEU A 25 4.02 2.47 4.78
C LEU A 25 5.10 1.72 3.96
N SER A 26 5.16 1.96 2.66
CA SER A 26 6.17 1.35 1.78
C SER A 26 7.58 1.80 2.16
N VAL A 27 7.76 3.09 2.47
CA VAL A 27 9.03 3.64 2.97
C VAL A 27 9.41 3.00 4.31
N TYR A 28 8.46 2.89 5.26
CA TYR A 28 8.71 2.24 6.55
C TYR A 28 9.16 0.79 6.41
N ILE A 29 8.52 0.04 5.50
CA ILE A 29 8.89 -1.35 5.22
C ILE A 29 10.25 -1.41 4.53
N GLY A 30 10.56 -0.48 3.63
CA GLY A 30 11.91 -0.33 3.09
C GLY A 30 12.98 -0.16 4.17
N PHE A 31 12.72 0.64 5.21
CA PHE A 31 13.62 0.76 6.35
C PHE A 31 13.75 -0.53 7.17
N LEU A 32 12.64 -1.26 7.37
CA LEU A 32 12.68 -2.57 8.03
C LEU A 32 13.46 -3.60 7.20
N MET A 33 13.29 -3.61 5.89
CA MET A 33 14.07 -4.45 4.97
C MET A 33 15.56 -4.13 5.07
N LYS A 34 15.95 -2.85 5.00
CA LYS A 34 17.34 -2.44 5.18
C LYS A 34 17.96 -2.95 6.50
N LYS A 35 17.16 -3.05 7.57
CA LYS A 35 17.60 -3.47 8.90
C LYS A 35 17.67 -4.99 9.08
N TYR A 36 16.70 -5.74 8.54
CA TYR A 36 16.53 -7.18 8.82
C TYR A 36 16.81 -8.09 7.62
N ASP A 37 16.70 -7.56 6.40
CA ASP A 37 16.94 -8.30 5.15
C ASP A 37 17.62 -7.37 4.12
N LYS A 38 18.88 -7.06 4.42
CA LYS A 38 19.68 -6.12 3.61
C LYS A 38 19.94 -6.63 2.19
N GLY A 39 20.02 -7.94 1.99
CA GLY A 39 20.19 -8.55 0.66
C GLY A 39 18.97 -8.32 -0.25
N SER A 40 17.76 -8.52 0.28
CA SER A 40 16.53 -8.20 -0.44
C SER A 40 16.36 -6.68 -0.64
N TYR A 41 16.78 -5.86 0.33
CA TYR A 41 16.77 -4.40 0.19
C TYR A 41 17.70 -3.93 -0.93
N ASP A 42 18.96 -4.38 -0.93
CA ASP A 42 19.95 -3.96 -1.92
C ASP A 42 19.54 -4.44 -3.33
N SER A 43 18.97 -5.64 -3.48
CA SER A 43 18.47 -6.10 -4.79
C SER A 43 17.28 -5.28 -5.31
N LEU A 44 16.37 -4.86 -4.43
CA LEU A 44 15.26 -3.95 -4.77
C LEU A 44 15.73 -2.52 -5.05
N TYR A 45 16.81 -2.07 -4.41
CA TYR A 45 17.37 -0.73 -4.57
C TYR A 45 18.25 -0.61 -5.83
N ILE A 46 19.00 -1.67 -6.17
CA ILE A 46 19.86 -1.76 -7.38
C ILE A 46 19.03 -1.64 -8.67
N MET A 47 17.75 -2.00 -8.66
CA MET A 47 16.83 -1.78 -9.78
C MET A 47 16.53 -0.29 -10.08
N CYS A 48 17.16 0.67 -9.38
CA CYS A 48 17.10 2.12 -9.66
C CYS A 48 15.68 2.72 -9.70
N ILE A 49 14.69 2.03 -9.15
CA ILE A 49 13.36 2.58 -8.90
C ILE A 49 13.35 2.84 -7.40
N PRO A 50 13.14 4.08 -6.94
CA PRO A 50 13.04 4.35 -5.52
C PRO A 50 11.88 3.53 -4.98
N VAL A 51 12.21 2.37 -4.40
CA VAL A 51 11.35 1.66 -3.47
C VAL A 51 9.94 1.52 -4.09
N SER A 52 9.86 0.92 -5.29
CA SER A 52 8.59 0.77 -6.01
C SER A 52 7.57 0.16 -5.06
N PRO A 53 6.49 0.87 -4.71
CA PRO A 53 5.50 0.37 -3.77
C PRO A 53 5.00 -1.01 -4.20
N ALA A 54 4.86 -1.23 -5.51
CA ALA A 54 4.46 -2.52 -6.09
C ALA A 54 5.42 -3.67 -5.76
N LEU A 55 6.74 -3.44 -5.82
CA LEU A 55 7.74 -4.47 -5.51
C LEU A 55 7.78 -4.78 -4.02
N ILE A 56 7.66 -3.76 -3.17
CA ILE A 56 7.56 -3.97 -1.72
C ILE A 56 6.27 -4.70 -1.38
N PHE A 57 5.16 -4.41 -2.06
CA PHE A 57 3.94 -5.16 -1.87
C PHE A 57 4.14 -6.64 -2.22
N GLY A 58 4.73 -6.97 -3.37
CA GLY A 58 5.06 -8.36 -3.71
C GLY A 58 5.91 -9.05 -2.62
N TYR A 59 6.90 -8.33 -2.08
CA TYR A 59 7.73 -8.81 -0.98
C TYR A 59 6.91 -9.06 0.31
N MET A 60 5.98 -8.16 0.65
CA MET A 60 5.11 -8.30 1.83
C MET A 60 4.10 -9.43 1.72
N PHE A 61 3.76 -9.89 0.51
CA PHE A 61 2.89 -11.05 0.29
C PHE A 61 3.63 -12.39 0.41
N ASN A 62 4.97 -12.38 0.48
CA ASN A 62 5.75 -13.60 0.66
C ASN A 62 5.83 -14.00 2.14
N ASN A 63 5.25 -15.16 2.50
CA ASN A 63 5.26 -15.64 3.88
C ASN A 63 6.66 -16.07 4.37
N LYS A 64 7.55 -16.50 3.45
CA LYS A 64 8.96 -16.84 3.80
C LYS A 64 9.72 -15.62 4.29
N VAL A 65 9.41 -14.47 3.69
CA VAL A 65 9.96 -13.17 4.09
C VAL A 65 9.42 -12.75 5.46
N ILE A 66 8.11 -12.86 5.69
CA ILE A 66 7.50 -12.49 6.98
C ILE A 66 8.10 -13.30 8.14
N SER A 67 8.43 -14.57 7.90
CA SER A 67 9.06 -15.40 8.92
C SER A 67 10.45 -14.91 9.38
N MET A 68 11.16 -14.13 8.56
CA MET A 68 12.46 -13.55 8.92
C MET A 68 12.34 -12.39 9.92
N TYR A 69 11.15 -11.78 10.04
CA TYR A 69 10.92 -10.66 10.96
C TYR A 69 10.53 -11.15 12.37
N PRO A 70 10.93 -10.43 13.43
CA PRO A 70 10.52 -10.74 14.80
C PRO A 70 8.99 -10.66 14.94
N GLN A 71 8.42 -11.51 15.79
CA GLN A 71 6.97 -11.72 15.93
C GLN A 71 6.19 -10.41 16.16
N ASN A 72 6.75 -9.49 16.95
CA ASN A 72 6.17 -8.18 17.25
C ASN A 72 6.08 -7.25 16.03
N LYS A 73 6.83 -7.52 14.96
CA LYS A 73 6.84 -6.74 13.71
C LYS A 73 6.05 -7.42 12.59
N ARG A 74 5.74 -8.71 12.69
CA ARG A 74 4.97 -9.46 11.69
C ARG A 74 3.55 -8.90 11.48
N TRP A 75 2.95 -8.35 12.53
CA TRP A 75 1.63 -7.72 12.49
C TRP A 75 1.53 -6.56 11.48
N ILE A 76 2.62 -5.83 11.24
CA ILE A 76 2.65 -4.74 10.26
C ILE A 76 2.43 -5.28 8.84
N PHE A 77 2.95 -6.47 8.53
CA PHE A 77 2.75 -7.13 7.23
C PHE A 77 1.32 -7.64 7.06
N PHE A 78 0.67 -8.07 8.13
CA PHE A 78 -0.75 -8.46 8.08
C PHE A 78 -1.66 -7.24 7.91
N PHE A 79 -1.47 -6.22 8.74
CA PHE A 79 -2.25 -4.98 8.70
C PHE A 79 -2.18 -4.30 7.34
N SER A 80 -0.98 -4.22 6.78
CA SER A 80 -0.76 -3.66 5.45
C SER A 80 -1.45 -4.43 4.33
N ARG A 81 -1.44 -5.78 4.35
CA ARG A 81 -2.20 -6.60 3.38
C ARG A 81 -3.69 -6.29 3.42
N VAL A 82 -4.26 -6.19 4.62
CA VAL A 82 -5.68 -5.85 4.81
C VAL A 82 -5.96 -4.44 4.29
N LEU A 83 -5.08 -3.47 4.60
CA LEU A 83 -5.24 -2.09 4.14
C LEU A 83 -5.25 -1.97 2.61
N ILE A 84 -4.35 -2.68 1.92
CA ILE A 84 -4.30 -2.74 0.45
C ILE A 84 -5.61 -3.28 -0.10
N LEU A 85 -6.08 -4.40 0.43
CA LEU A 85 -7.29 -5.06 -0.04
C LEU A 85 -8.51 -4.12 0.08
N ILE A 86 -8.66 -3.47 1.22
CA ILE A 86 -9.72 -2.48 1.47
C ILE A 86 -9.61 -1.31 0.49
N SER A 87 -8.39 -0.81 0.23
CA SER A 87 -8.20 0.29 -0.71
C SER A 87 -8.54 -0.09 -2.15
N MET A 88 -8.21 -1.30 -2.60
CA MET A 88 -8.54 -1.78 -3.94
C MET A 88 -10.04 -1.94 -4.10
N ILE A 89 -10.71 -2.53 -3.10
CA ILE A 89 -12.18 -2.64 -3.09
C ILE A 89 -12.81 -1.25 -3.13
N GLY A 90 -12.34 -0.32 -2.30
CA GLY A 90 -12.84 1.06 -2.26
C GLY A 90 -12.65 1.79 -3.60
N PHE A 91 -11.50 1.60 -4.25
CA PHE A 91 -11.23 2.17 -5.57
C PHE A 91 -12.15 1.61 -6.65
N VAL A 92 -12.35 0.28 -6.70
CA VAL A 92 -13.27 -0.37 -7.64
C VAL A 92 -14.70 0.11 -7.43
N MET A 93 -15.17 0.18 -6.18
CA MET A 93 -16.51 0.68 -5.87
C MET A 93 -16.69 2.15 -6.27
N THR A 94 -15.64 2.96 -6.11
CA THR A 94 -15.65 4.37 -6.53
C THR A 94 -15.76 4.50 -8.05
N LEU A 95 -14.99 3.73 -8.81
CA LEU A 95 -15.06 3.69 -10.27
C LEU A 95 -16.43 3.23 -10.76
N LEU A 96 -16.99 2.19 -10.12
CA LEU A 96 -18.28 1.64 -10.48
C LEU A 96 -19.41 2.64 -10.18
N GLY A 97 -19.34 3.33 -9.05
CA GLY A 97 -20.23 4.46 -8.74
C GLY A 97 -20.06 5.61 -9.74
N ALA A 98 -18.83 6.00 -10.07
CA ALA A 98 -18.56 7.02 -11.07
C ALA A 98 -19.18 6.68 -12.43
N TYR A 99 -19.06 5.42 -12.87
CA TYR A 99 -19.64 4.94 -14.13
C TYR A 99 -21.17 4.91 -14.11
N LEU A 100 -21.79 4.46 -13.01
CA LEU A 100 -23.25 4.35 -12.90
C LEU A 100 -23.97 5.69 -12.70
N PHE A 101 -23.29 6.68 -12.13
CA PHE A 101 -23.85 8.01 -11.84
C PHE A 101 -23.32 9.11 -12.78
N SER A 102 -22.51 8.74 -13.79
CA SER A 102 -22.13 9.58 -14.94
C SER A 102 -23.16 9.48 -16.06
#